data_AF-A0A4S8LZL3-F1
#
_entry.id   AF-A0A4S8LZL3-F1
#
_cell.length_a   1.000
_cell.length_b   1.000
_cell.length_c   1.000
_cell.angle_alpha   90.00
_cell.angle_beta   90.00
_cell.angle_gamma   90.00
#
_symmetry.space_group_name_H-M   'P 1'
#
loop_
_entity.id
_entity.type
_entity.pdbx_description
1 polymer ?
#
loop_
_entity_poly.entity_id
_entity_poly.type
_entity_poly.pdbx_seq_one_letter_code
_entity_poly.pdbx_strand_id
1 'polypeptide(L)'
;MWLKRYLAFGPNRPLWAFVADALLANNTPASESNVPMDIRTNCYLQSWTTSTSTRSSQPTDLLKMIKTGQKYGVRIEGLAFDWNILRDMPIWHHISADPKIRRLTNSSASNCLRFKHNLQTVGEAEDLAAPLIRVNGVQSQHRFNGHCECRDCTEIRELTDCEHPHHCMLRAEELLDTLPPKWDPRAEKPEDYEGNYPNFSRRQEENIFDYRLTTTGDLSDLFRVFTDKNHTPVNETFVRRVQPEGNEELIAVATDGSCMNNGQDTAIAGAGIYFAKDDLRDKSLKLPQMAGGTKLTQSNQAAELLAVKTQGHP
;
A
#
# COMPACT_ATOMS: atom_id res chain seq x y z
N MET A 1 -0.04 24.63 1.92
CA MET A 1 -0.87 23.79 2.81
C MET A 1 0.04 22.98 3.75
N TRP A 2 -0.05 23.15 5.07
CA TRP A 2 0.88 22.54 6.05
C TRP A 2 0.79 21.01 6.10
N LEU A 3 -0.42 20.44 6.12
CA LEU A 3 -0.62 18.98 6.16
C LEU A 3 0.02 18.26 4.96
N LYS A 4 -0.12 18.78 3.74
CA LYS A 4 0.54 18.21 2.55
C LYS A 4 2.06 18.17 2.69
N ARG A 5 2.65 19.21 3.30
CA ARG A 5 4.11 19.27 3.53
C ARG A 5 4.56 18.37 4.68
N TYR A 6 3.70 18.15 5.68
CA TYR A 6 3.96 17.22 6.78
C TYR A 6 4.01 15.77 6.29
N LEU A 7 3.08 15.42 5.38
CA LEU A 7 2.96 14.11 4.75
C LEU A 7 3.87 13.93 3.52
N ALA A 8 4.76 14.89 3.24
CA ALA A 8 5.76 14.75 2.18
C ALA A 8 6.98 14.02 2.77
N PHE A 9 6.98 12.68 2.71
CA PHE A 9 8.02 11.81 3.27
C PHE A 9 9.25 11.63 2.36
N GLY A 10 9.23 12.17 1.14
CA GLY A 10 10.36 12.12 0.22
C GLY A 10 11.58 12.97 0.63
N PRO A 11 12.61 13.04 -0.25
CA PRO A 11 13.87 13.75 0.01
C PRO A 11 13.71 15.24 0.36
N ASN A 12 12.58 15.85 -0.03
CA ASN A 12 12.25 17.25 0.23
C ASN A 12 11.40 17.44 1.50
N ARG A 13 11.34 16.43 2.39
CA ARG A 13 10.61 16.51 3.66
C ARG A 13 11.16 17.68 4.50
N PRO A 14 10.32 18.64 4.88
CA PRO A 14 10.81 19.83 5.56
C PRO A 14 11.24 19.52 7.00
N LEU A 15 12.32 20.15 7.47
CA LEU A 15 12.89 19.91 8.80
C LEU A 15 11.87 20.00 9.95
N TRP A 16 10.92 20.94 9.88
CA TRP A 16 9.90 21.10 10.90
C TRP A 16 8.97 19.89 11.03
N ALA A 17 8.82 19.06 9.98
CA ALA A 17 7.99 17.86 10.03
C ALA A 17 8.58 16.80 10.97
N PHE A 18 9.91 16.69 11.06
CA PHE A 18 10.59 15.82 12.02
C PHE A 18 10.38 16.31 13.46
N VAL A 19 10.40 17.63 13.67
CA VAL A 19 10.04 18.22 14.97
C VAL A 19 8.57 17.95 15.31
N ALA A 20 7.69 18.03 14.32
CA ALA A 20 6.27 17.71 14.48
C ALA A 20 6.06 16.23 14.84
N ASP A 21 6.74 15.29 14.17
CA ASP A 21 6.73 13.86 14.51
C ASP A 21 7.10 13.65 15.98
N ALA A 22 8.22 14.21 16.43
CA ALA A 22 8.68 14.09 17.82
C ALA A 22 7.68 14.68 18.84
N LEU A 23 7.08 15.83 18.53
CA LEU A 23 6.07 16.44 19.38
C LEU A 23 4.79 15.59 19.47
N LEU A 24 4.33 15.03 18.34
CA LEU A 24 3.16 14.13 18.30
C LEU A 24 3.44 12.82 19.05
N ALA A 25 4.63 12.24 18.87
CA ALA A 25 5.09 11.03 19.55
C ALA A 25 5.20 11.21 21.08
N ASN A 26 5.57 12.41 21.55
CA ASN A 26 5.65 12.72 22.97
C ASN A 26 4.27 12.98 23.60
N ASN A 27 3.30 13.46 22.82
CA ASN A 27 1.98 13.86 23.31
C ASN A 27 0.90 12.80 23.04
N THR A 28 1.09 11.57 23.54
CA THR A 28 0.12 10.48 23.38
C THR A 28 -0.93 10.45 24.50
N PRO A 29 -2.16 9.97 24.25
CA PRO A 29 -3.14 9.75 25.31
C PRO A 29 -2.72 8.59 26.23
N ALA A 30 -3.32 8.53 27.42
CA ALA A 30 -3.00 7.49 28.41
C ALA A 30 -3.22 6.06 27.90
N SER A 31 -4.13 5.85 26.94
CA SER A 31 -4.35 4.55 26.29
C SER A 31 -3.15 4.03 25.52
N GLU A 32 -2.18 4.89 25.18
CA GLU A 32 -0.97 4.55 24.43
C GLU A 32 0.29 4.55 25.31
N SER A 33 0.13 4.60 26.64
CA SER A 33 1.27 4.60 27.59
C SER A 33 2.21 3.41 27.43
N ASN A 34 1.68 2.27 26.95
CA ASN A 34 2.43 1.04 26.74
C ASN A 34 3.18 0.97 25.40
N VAL A 35 3.01 1.95 24.52
CA VAL A 35 3.77 2.04 23.25
C VAL A 35 5.09 2.74 23.56
N PRO A 36 6.26 2.11 23.42
CA PRO A 36 7.53 2.77 23.72
C PRO A 36 7.82 3.96 22.80
N MET A 37 8.50 4.99 23.32
CA MET A 37 8.70 6.24 22.59
C MET A 37 9.64 6.11 21.38
N ASP A 38 10.63 5.23 21.46
CA ASP A 38 11.64 4.95 20.43
C ASP A 38 11.08 4.35 19.14
N ILE A 39 9.86 3.80 19.18
CA ILE A 39 9.18 3.25 18.00
C ILE A 39 8.04 4.14 17.50
N ARG A 40 7.77 5.28 18.14
CA ARG A 40 6.70 6.21 17.73
C ARG A 40 7.25 7.15 16.67
N THR A 41 7.15 6.77 15.40
CA THR A 41 7.67 7.56 14.28
C THR A 41 6.60 8.48 13.71
N ASN A 42 5.45 7.95 13.28
CA ASN A 42 4.40 8.77 12.68
C ASN A 42 2.98 8.18 12.85
N CYS A 43 2.06 8.99 13.37
CA CYS A 43 0.68 8.58 13.67
C CYS A 43 -0.24 8.40 12.45
N TYR A 44 0.24 8.64 11.22
CA TYR A 44 -0.48 8.30 9.99
C TYR A 44 0.01 6.99 9.35
N LEU A 45 1.20 6.51 9.73
CA LEU A 45 1.79 5.26 9.23
C LEU A 45 1.70 4.12 10.27
N GLN A 46 1.39 4.46 11.52
CA GLN A 46 1.30 3.52 12.64
C GLN A 46 -0.05 3.61 13.34
N SER A 47 -0.42 2.53 14.03
CA SER A 47 -1.69 2.34 14.72
C SER A 47 -1.76 2.97 16.12
N TRP A 48 -0.68 3.57 16.63
CA TRP A 48 -0.73 4.36 17.86
C TRP A 48 -1.26 5.76 17.58
N THR A 49 -1.88 6.37 18.58
CA THR A 49 -2.55 7.67 18.43
C THR A 49 -1.86 8.79 19.21
N THR A 50 -1.85 9.99 18.64
CA THR A 50 -1.48 11.24 19.34
C THR A 50 -2.71 11.84 20.01
N SER A 51 -2.51 12.62 21.07
CA SER A 51 -3.58 13.35 21.73
C SER A 51 -4.16 14.43 20.82
N THR A 52 -5.48 14.44 20.66
CA THR A 52 -6.24 15.41 19.85
C THR A 52 -7.18 16.28 20.71
N SER A 53 -7.05 16.19 22.03
CA SER A 53 -7.79 17.02 22.97
C SER A 53 -7.26 18.46 22.94
N THR A 54 -8.16 19.43 23.04
CA THR A 54 -7.79 20.84 23.23
C THR A 54 -7.14 21.12 24.58
N ARG A 55 -7.24 20.18 25.53
CA ARG A 55 -6.58 20.23 26.85
C ARG A 55 -5.20 19.57 26.86
N SER A 56 -4.76 19.00 25.74
CA SER A 56 -3.44 18.40 25.64
C SER A 56 -2.35 19.47 25.59
N SER A 57 -1.12 19.09 25.90
CA SER A 57 0.08 19.92 25.73
C SER A 57 0.53 20.04 24.26
N GLN A 58 -0.30 19.60 23.30
CA GLN A 58 0.06 19.66 21.90
C GLN A 58 -0.04 21.09 21.34
N PRO A 59 0.95 21.56 20.56
CA PRO A 59 0.88 22.87 19.93
C PRO A 59 -0.38 23.04 19.09
N THR A 60 -1.01 24.21 19.18
CA THR A 60 -2.31 24.48 18.55
C THR A 60 -2.29 24.25 17.05
N ASP A 61 -1.20 24.56 16.36
CA ASP A 61 -1.08 24.39 14.91
C ASP A 61 -0.97 22.91 14.51
N LEU A 62 -0.24 22.09 15.25
CA LEU A 62 -0.18 20.64 15.04
C LEU A 62 -1.55 20.01 15.31
N LEU A 63 -2.23 20.44 16.38
CA LEU A 63 -3.57 19.96 16.69
C LEU A 63 -4.56 20.28 15.56
N LYS A 64 -4.53 21.51 15.02
CA LYS A 64 -5.35 21.90 13.85
C LYS A 64 -5.00 21.03 12.64
N MET A 65 -3.71 20.80 12.37
CA MET A 65 -3.25 19.99 11.25
C MET A 65 -3.79 18.55 11.31
N ILE A 66 -3.65 17.87 12.45
CA ILE A 66 -4.18 16.51 12.65
C ILE A 66 -5.71 16.49 12.51
N LYS A 67 -6.41 17.44 13.14
CA LYS A 67 -7.88 17.54 13.01
C LYS A 67 -8.34 17.81 11.58
N THR A 68 -7.60 18.59 10.81
CA THR A 68 -7.86 18.79 9.38
C THR A 68 -7.73 17.48 8.62
N GLY A 69 -6.67 16.70 8.87
CA GLY A 69 -6.52 15.38 8.25
C GLY A 69 -7.68 14.45 8.58
N GLN A 70 -8.08 14.37 9.85
CA GLN A 70 -9.24 13.59 10.28
C GLN A 70 -10.56 14.08 9.69
N LYS A 71 -10.75 15.41 9.59
CA LYS A 71 -11.95 16.01 9.00
C LYS A 71 -12.13 15.56 7.55
N TYR A 72 -11.06 15.62 6.76
CA TYR A 72 -11.08 15.33 5.34
C TYR A 72 -10.74 13.87 4.99
N GLY A 73 -10.68 12.97 5.98
CA GLY A 73 -10.43 11.55 5.73
C GLY A 73 -9.08 11.34 5.05
N VAL A 74 -8.01 11.88 5.62
CA VAL A 74 -6.65 11.58 5.15
C VAL A 74 -6.25 10.21 5.68
N ARG A 75 -5.88 9.30 4.78
CA ARG A 75 -5.39 7.94 5.10
C ARG A 75 -4.46 7.43 4.01
N ILE A 76 -3.72 6.37 4.31
CA ILE A 76 -3.02 5.61 3.27
C ILE A 76 -4.02 4.74 2.51
N GLU A 77 -4.01 4.83 1.18
CA GLU A 77 -4.96 4.12 0.32
C GLU A 77 -4.40 3.96 -1.10
N GLY A 78 -4.61 2.77 -1.67
CA GLY A 78 -4.12 2.41 -3.00
C GLY A 78 -4.46 0.97 -3.36
N LEU A 79 -4.41 0.65 -4.65
CA LEU A 79 -4.65 -0.71 -5.14
C LEU A 79 -3.46 -1.63 -4.82
N ALA A 80 -2.25 -1.15 -5.11
CA ALA A 80 -0.98 -1.76 -4.73
C ALA A 80 0.12 -0.68 -4.63
N PHE A 81 1.23 -1.02 -3.99
CA PHE A 81 2.38 -0.15 -3.78
C PHE A 81 3.64 -0.87 -4.21
N ASP A 82 4.61 -0.11 -4.71
CA ASP A 82 5.89 -0.68 -5.12
C ASP A 82 6.71 -1.17 -3.93
N TRP A 83 7.68 -2.02 -4.22
CA TRP A 83 8.51 -2.66 -3.20
C TRP A 83 9.25 -1.65 -2.31
N ASN A 84 9.69 -0.51 -2.86
CA ASN A 84 10.42 0.51 -2.09
C ASN A 84 9.51 1.17 -1.05
N ILE A 85 8.29 1.55 -1.45
CA ILE A 85 7.29 2.12 -0.55
C ILE A 85 6.95 1.13 0.57
N LEU A 86 6.77 -0.15 0.24
CA LEU A 86 6.45 -1.18 1.25
C LEU A 86 7.56 -1.32 2.28
N ARG A 87 8.82 -1.30 1.84
CA ARG A 87 9.98 -1.43 2.72
C ARG A 87 10.25 -0.21 3.58
N ASP A 88 9.91 0.98 3.11
CA ASP A 88 10.05 2.23 3.87
C ASP A 88 9.01 2.38 4.99
N MET A 89 7.93 1.58 4.96
CA MET A 89 6.90 1.61 6.00
C MET A 89 7.46 1.23 7.38
N PRO A 90 6.98 1.84 8.48
CA PRO A 90 7.36 1.43 9.84
C PRO A 90 6.84 0.03 10.15
N ILE A 91 7.70 -0.88 10.62
CA ILE A 91 7.25 -2.24 10.99
C ILE A 91 6.53 -2.25 12.34
N TRP A 92 7.04 -1.49 13.32
CA TRP A 92 6.42 -1.45 14.65
C TRP A 92 5.07 -0.78 14.58
N HIS A 93 4.04 -1.45 15.12
CA HIS A 93 2.67 -0.91 15.16
C HIS A 93 2.19 -0.47 13.77
N HIS A 94 2.67 -1.09 12.69
CA HIS A 94 2.27 -0.80 11.31
C HIS A 94 0.74 -0.65 11.21
N ILE A 95 0.26 0.42 10.58
CA ILE A 95 -1.16 0.81 10.65
C ILE A 95 -2.12 -0.23 10.05
N SER A 96 -1.67 -0.99 9.06
CA SER A 96 -2.45 -2.05 8.41
C SER A 96 -2.20 -3.45 8.95
N ALA A 97 -1.33 -3.61 9.95
CA ALA A 97 -1.02 -4.92 10.52
C ALA A 97 -2.15 -5.45 11.40
N ASP A 98 -2.18 -6.77 11.58
CA ASP A 98 -3.04 -7.42 12.57
C ASP A 98 -2.79 -6.80 13.97
N PRO A 99 -3.85 -6.47 14.76
CA PRO A 99 -3.72 -5.89 16.09
C PRO A 99 -2.79 -6.66 17.05
N LYS A 100 -2.55 -7.96 16.81
CA LYS A 100 -1.59 -8.79 17.55
C LYS A 100 -0.17 -8.19 17.54
N ILE A 101 0.20 -7.40 16.53
CA ILE A 101 1.52 -6.76 16.43
C ILE A 101 1.88 -5.96 17.68
N ARG A 102 0.88 -5.34 18.34
CA ARG A 102 1.10 -4.56 19.57
C ARG A 102 1.71 -5.42 20.69
N ARG A 103 1.39 -6.71 20.74
CA ARG A 103 1.91 -7.66 21.74
C ARG A 103 3.37 -8.07 21.48
N LEU A 104 3.88 -7.83 20.27
CA LEU A 104 5.24 -8.20 19.87
C LEU A 104 6.30 -7.15 20.27
N THR A 105 5.92 -6.10 21.02
CA THR A 105 6.79 -4.94 21.27
C THR A 105 7.82 -5.13 22.40
N ASN A 106 7.51 -5.97 23.39
CA ASN A 106 8.19 -5.94 24.69
C ASN A 106 8.91 -7.24 25.09
N SER A 107 9.13 -8.18 24.15
CA SER A 107 9.94 -9.37 24.44
C SER A 107 11.43 -9.04 24.53
N SER A 108 12.26 -9.93 25.07
CA SER A 108 13.72 -9.76 25.08
C SER A 108 14.29 -9.59 23.66
N ALA A 109 13.82 -10.40 22.72
CA ALA A 109 14.17 -10.26 21.29
C ALA A 109 13.70 -8.92 20.73
N SER A 110 12.49 -8.46 21.07
CA SER A 110 11.95 -7.17 20.61
C SER A 110 12.75 -5.99 21.16
N ASN A 111 13.18 -6.05 22.42
CA ASN A 111 14.05 -5.05 23.01
C ASN A 111 15.43 -5.06 22.33
N CYS A 112 15.97 -6.24 22.01
CA CYS A 112 17.21 -6.34 21.21
C CYS A 112 17.03 -5.71 19.83
N LEU A 113 15.93 -6.01 19.13
CA LEU A 113 15.61 -5.41 17.84
C LEU A 113 15.54 -3.88 17.92
N ARG A 114 14.93 -3.33 18.96
CA ARG A 114 14.77 -1.88 19.14
C ARG A 114 16.07 -1.17 19.53
N PHE A 115 16.84 -1.73 20.45
CA PHE A 115 17.99 -1.02 21.04
C PHE A 115 19.35 -1.40 20.46
N LYS A 116 19.52 -2.65 20.00
CA LYS A 116 20.78 -3.11 19.39
C LYS A 116 20.74 -3.06 17.88
N HIS A 117 19.66 -3.57 17.28
CA HIS A 117 19.50 -3.53 15.82
C HIS A 117 18.93 -2.20 15.29
N ASN A 118 18.33 -1.38 16.17
CA ASN A 118 17.61 -0.16 15.78
C ASN A 118 16.58 -0.40 14.66
N LEU A 119 15.87 -1.54 14.73
CA LEU A 119 14.87 -1.93 13.75
C LEU A 119 13.70 -0.94 13.74
N GLN A 120 13.41 -0.33 12.60
CA GLN A 120 12.34 0.66 12.39
C GLN A 120 11.43 0.30 11.22
N THR A 121 11.96 -0.24 10.12
CA THR A 121 11.21 -0.40 8.86
C THR A 121 10.88 -1.84 8.52
N VAL A 122 9.90 -2.01 7.64
CA VAL A 122 9.53 -3.32 7.07
C VAL A 122 10.71 -3.92 6.30
N GLY A 123 11.45 -3.13 5.54
CA GLY A 123 12.61 -3.60 4.78
C GLY A 123 13.75 -4.12 5.67
N GLU A 124 14.03 -3.43 6.79
CA GLU A 124 15.02 -3.93 7.75
C GLU A 124 14.58 -5.24 8.41
N ALA A 125 13.27 -5.42 8.65
CA ALA A 125 12.73 -6.66 9.21
C ALA A 125 12.82 -7.79 8.18
N GLU A 126 12.53 -7.51 6.91
CA GLU A 126 12.67 -8.44 5.78
C GLU A 126 14.12 -8.89 5.63
N ASP A 127 15.07 -7.95 5.61
CA ASP A 127 16.51 -8.26 5.49
C ASP A 127 17.00 -9.10 6.66
N LEU A 128 16.57 -8.77 7.88
CA LEU A 128 16.95 -9.52 9.07
C LEU A 128 16.35 -10.93 9.08
N ALA A 129 15.13 -11.11 8.55
CA ALA A 129 14.48 -12.42 8.47
C ALA A 129 14.96 -13.27 7.28
N ALA A 130 15.58 -12.67 6.26
CA ALA A 130 15.99 -13.34 5.03
C ALA A 130 16.80 -14.64 5.24
N PRO A 131 17.74 -14.75 6.23
CA PRO A 131 18.48 -15.98 6.48
C PRO A 131 17.62 -17.19 6.91
N LEU A 132 16.38 -16.97 7.36
CA LEU A 132 15.42 -18.02 7.71
C LEU A 132 14.76 -18.66 6.48
N ILE A 133 14.71 -17.94 5.36
CA ILE A 133 13.97 -18.34 4.16
C ILE A 133 14.78 -19.38 3.38
N ARG A 134 14.08 -20.40 2.87
CA ARG A 134 14.64 -21.36 1.90
C ARG A 134 14.34 -20.86 0.49
N VAL A 135 15.36 -20.40 -0.24
CA VAL A 135 15.21 -20.02 -1.65
C VAL A 135 15.53 -21.23 -2.53
N ASN A 136 14.58 -21.64 -3.37
CA ASN A 136 14.76 -22.69 -4.40
C ASN A 136 15.34 -24.02 -3.88
N GLY A 137 14.99 -24.41 -2.65
CA GLY A 137 15.48 -25.66 -2.04
C GLY A 137 16.94 -25.60 -1.56
N VAL A 138 17.64 -24.48 -1.76
CA VAL A 138 18.99 -24.26 -1.20
C VAL A 138 18.82 -23.79 0.24
N GLN A 139 19.26 -24.63 1.17
CA GLN A 139 19.22 -24.29 2.59
C GLN A 139 20.27 -23.21 2.87
N SER A 140 19.86 -22.09 3.47
CA SER A 140 20.78 -21.19 4.15
C SER A 140 21.66 -22.02 5.10
N GLN A 141 22.96 -21.70 5.20
CA GLN A 141 23.85 -22.38 6.16
C GLN A 141 23.47 -22.10 7.62
N HIS A 142 22.45 -21.27 7.83
CA HIS A 142 21.83 -20.99 9.10
C HIS A 142 21.33 -22.25 9.82
N ARG A 143 21.52 -22.26 11.13
CA ARG A 143 21.04 -23.31 12.03
C ARG A 143 20.04 -22.70 12.99
N PHE A 144 18.95 -23.41 13.25
CA PHE A 144 17.88 -22.99 14.16
C PHE A 144 18.30 -23.10 15.64
N ASN A 145 19.37 -22.40 16.03
CA ASN A 145 19.85 -22.33 17.40
C ASN A 145 20.57 -20.99 17.66
N GLY A 146 20.77 -20.64 18.93
CA GLY A 146 21.41 -19.38 19.33
C GLY A 146 22.91 -19.28 19.02
N HIS A 147 23.56 -20.39 18.63
CA HIS A 147 25.00 -20.50 18.42
C HIS A 147 25.36 -20.74 16.94
N CYS A 148 24.49 -20.36 16.01
CA CYS A 148 24.80 -20.50 14.59
C CYS A 148 26.02 -19.65 14.21
N GLU A 149 26.98 -20.26 13.52
CA GLU A 149 28.22 -19.62 13.03
C GLU A 149 28.16 -19.30 11.52
N CYS A 150 26.95 -19.23 10.94
CA CYS A 150 26.81 -18.79 9.56
C CYS A 150 27.24 -17.32 9.41
N ARG A 151 27.62 -16.92 8.19
CA ARG A 151 28.08 -15.56 7.88
C ARG A 151 27.13 -14.49 8.45
N ASP A 152 25.82 -14.62 8.19
CA ASP A 152 24.84 -13.60 8.58
C ASP A 152 24.71 -13.49 10.11
N CYS A 153 24.75 -14.62 10.84
CA CYS A 153 24.74 -14.60 12.30
C CYS A 153 26.02 -14.03 12.91
N THR A 154 27.19 -14.31 12.30
CA THR A 154 28.47 -13.74 12.74
C THR A 154 28.50 -12.23 12.51
N GLU A 155 28.11 -11.77 11.33
CA GLU A 155 28.03 -10.35 10.98
C GLU A 155 27.07 -9.58 11.91
N ILE A 156 25.89 -10.14 12.20
CA ILE A 156 24.97 -9.53 13.17
C ILE A 156 25.61 -9.39 14.55
N ARG A 157 26.32 -10.42 15.05
CA ARG A 157 27.00 -10.34 16.36
C ARG A 157 28.05 -9.24 16.38
N GLU A 158 28.85 -9.14 15.32
CA GLU A 158 29.93 -8.17 15.21
C GLU A 158 29.41 -6.72 15.08
N LEU A 159 28.33 -6.50 14.33
CA LEU A 159 27.80 -5.17 14.06
C LEU A 159 26.88 -4.63 15.16
N THR A 160 26.08 -5.49 15.80
CA THR A 160 25.04 -5.04 16.74
C THR A 160 25.25 -5.52 18.17
N ASP A 161 26.29 -6.31 18.45
CA ASP A 161 26.50 -6.94 19.76
C ASP A 161 25.31 -7.85 20.19
N CYS A 162 24.54 -8.38 19.22
CA CYS A 162 23.39 -9.23 19.49
C CYS A 162 23.81 -10.66 19.87
N GLU A 163 23.58 -11.08 21.11
CA GLU A 163 23.99 -12.41 21.59
C GLU A 163 23.23 -13.57 20.91
N HIS A 164 21.99 -13.33 20.49
CA HIS A 164 21.10 -14.36 19.94
C HIS A 164 20.44 -13.92 18.62
N PRO A 165 21.20 -13.86 17.51
CA PRO A 165 20.70 -13.40 16.21
C PRO A 165 19.46 -14.19 15.77
N HIS A 166 19.47 -15.51 15.90
CA HIS A 166 18.36 -16.37 15.51
C HIS A 166 17.01 -15.95 16.13
N HIS A 167 16.98 -15.59 17.42
CA HIS A 167 15.75 -15.15 18.08
C HIS A 167 15.27 -13.79 17.57
N CYS A 168 16.20 -12.91 17.18
CA CYS A 168 15.87 -11.62 16.58
C CYS A 168 15.32 -11.79 15.17
N MET A 169 15.89 -12.71 14.37
CA MET A 169 15.38 -13.07 13.05
C MET A 169 13.95 -13.62 13.14
N LEU A 170 13.70 -14.57 14.06
CA LEU A 170 12.35 -15.12 14.28
C LEU A 170 11.37 -14.02 14.72
N ARG A 171 11.82 -13.10 15.58
CA ARG A 171 10.96 -11.99 16.00
C ARG A 171 10.66 -11.02 14.86
N ALA A 172 11.60 -10.78 13.95
CA ALA A 172 11.38 -9.98 12.75
C ALA A 172 10.39 -10.67 11.80
N GLU A 173 10.52 -11.99 11.60
CA GLU A 173 9.55 -12.79 10.84
C GLU A 173 8.14 -12.72 11.46
N GLU A 174 8.01 -12.87 12.78
CA GLU A 174 6.71 -12.72 13.47
C GLU A 174 6.07 -11.33 13.27
N LEU A 175 6.88 -10.27 13.15
CA LEU A 175 6.37 -8.93 12.84
C LEU A 175 5.86 -8.86 11.39
N LEU A 176 6.62 -9.40 10.43
CA LEU A 176 6.22 -9.46 9.02
C LEU A 176 4.94 -10.30 8.83
N ASP A 177 4.78 -11.39 9.57
CA ASP A 177 3.59 -12.25 9.57
C ASP A 177 2.32 -11.60 10.16
N THR A 178 2.42 -10.35 10.59
CA THR A 178 1.26 -9.52 10.93
C THR A 178 0.79 -8.65 9.77
N LEU A 179 1.61 -8.48 8.73
CA LEU A 179 1.29 -7.68 7.56
C LEU A 179 0.36 -8.46 6.64
N PRO A 180 -0.74 -7.86 6.18
CA PRO A 180 -1.58 -8.46 5.15
C PRO A 180 -0.90 -8.38 3.77
N PRO A 181 -1.34 -9.17 2.77
CA PRO A 181 -0.63 -9.33 1.49
C PRO A 181 -0.33 -8.04 0.74
N LYS A 182 -1.21 -7.03 0.82
CA LYS A 182 -0.99 -5.70 0.20
C LYS A 182 0.24 -4.99 0.76
N TRP A 183 0.55 -5.21 2.04
CA TRP A 183 1.57 -4.49 2.80
C TRP A 183 2.81 -5.35 3.12
N ASP A 184 2.78 -6.65 2.80
CA ASP A 184 3.92 -7.57 3.01
C ASP A 184 4.78 -7.64 1.73
N PRO A 185 6.05 -7.19 1.74
CA PRO A 185 6.93 -7.24 0.57
C PRO A 185 7.26 -8.66 0.10
N ARG A 186 7.03 -9.69 0.93
CA ARG A 186 7.26 -11.11 0.60
C ARG A 186 6.15 -11.71 -0.26
N ALA A 187 4.98 -11.07 -0.31
CA ALA A 187 3.84 -11.56 -1.08
C ALA A 187 3.90 -11.07 -2.54
N GLU A 188 3.38 -11.86 -3.49
CA GLU A 188 3.25 -11.50 -4.91
C GLU A 188 2.61 -10.11 -5.08
N LYS A 189 3.16 -9.29 -6.00
CA LYS A 189 2.73 -7.92 -6.27
C LYS A 189 2.38 -7.72 -7.74
N PRO A 190 1.58 -6.70 -8.10
CA PRO A 190 1.29 -6.41 -9.51
C PRO A 190 2.54 -5.97 -10.27
N GLU A 191 3.45 -5.24 -9.61
CA GLU A 191 4.71 -4.78 -10.20
C GLU A 191 5.56 -5.91 -10.78
N ASP A 192 5.47 -7.12 -10.22
CA ASP A 192 6.15 -8.34 -10.71
C ASP A 192 5.78 -8.68 -12.17
N TYR A 193 4.63 -8.18 -12.65
CA TYR A 193 4.08 -8.46 -13.97
C TYR A 193 3.93 -7.21 -14.86
N GLU A 194 3.93 -6.02 -14.27
CA GLU A 194 3.67 -4.76 -14.99
C GLU A 194 4.82 -4.34 -15.92
N GLY A 195 6.05 -4.79 -15.67
CA GLY A 195 7.23 -4.48 -16.49
C GLY A 195 7.36 -5.25 -17.81
N ASN A 196 6.53 -6.26 -18.07
CA ASN A 196 6.71 -7.22 -19.17
C ASN A 196 6.06 -6.82 -20.51
N TYR A 197 5.64 -5.57 -20.68
CA TYR A 197 4.96 -5.16 -21.90
C TYR A 197 5.90 -4.57 -22.95
N PRO A 198 5.69 -4.89 -24.25
CA PRO A 198 6.45 -4.29 -25.31
C PRO A 198 6.30 -2.77 -25.28
N ASN A 199 7.41 -2.06 -25.34
CA ASN A 199 7.45 -0.63 -25.57
C ASN A 199 6.68 -0.33 -26.87
N PHE A 200 5.42 0.09 -26.74
CA PHE A 200 4.64 0.52 -27.89
C PHE A 200 5.38 1.67 -28.57
N SER A 201 5.72 1.49 -29.85
CA SER A 201 6.34 2.53 -30.68
C SER A 201 5.39 3.73 -30.73
N ARG A 202 5.65 4.75 -29.90
CA ARG A 202 4.84 5.97 -29.84
C ARG A 202 4.66 6.57 -31.23
N ARG A 203 3.40 6.73 -31.66
CA ARG A 203 3.04 7.84 -32.54
C ARG A 203 2.89 9.09 -31.66
N GLN A 204 3.36 10.23 -32.14
CA GLN A 204 3.63 11.44 -31.35
C GLN A 204 2.40 12.08 -30.64
N GLU A 205 1.19 11.54 -30.80
CA GLU A 205 -0.06 12.17 -30.36
C GLU A 205 -1.01 11.24 -29.56
N GLU A 206 -0.62 9.99 -29.24
CA GLU A 206 -1.49 9.06 -28.52
C GLU A 206 -1.33 9.16 -26.99
N ASN A 207 -2.43 9.42 -26.28
CA ASN A 207 -2.50 9.28 -24.82
C ASN A 207 -2.71 7.80 -24.49
N ILE A 208 -1.62 7.11 -24.12
CA ILE A 208 -1.68 5.70 -23.68
C ILE A 208 -2.30 5.66 -22.28
N PHE A 209 -3.36 4.87 -22.13
CA PHE A 209 -3.92 4.58 -20.81
C PHE A 209 -2.89 3.80 -19.99
N ASP A 210 -2.45 4.38 -18.88
CA ASP A 210 -1.58 3.69 -17.93
C ASP A 210 -2.42 2.69 -17.12
N TYR A 211 -2.27 1.41 -17.43
CA TYR A 211 -3.00 0.33 -16.77
C TYR A 211 -2.31 -0.17 -15.50
N ARG A 212 -1.17 0.44 -15.11
CA ARG A 212 -0.45 0.04 -13.90
C ARG A 212 -1.31 0.31 -12.66
N LEU A 213 -1.37 -0.68 -11.81
CA LEU A 213 -2.07 -0.68 -10.53
C LEU A 213 -1.16 -0.24 -9.40
N THR A 214 0.14 -0.48 -9.56
CA THR A 214 1.17 -0.15 -8.58
C THR A 214 1.37 1.35 -8.49
N THR A 215 1.18 1.89 -7.29
CA THR A 215 1.62 3.24 -6.96
C THR A 215 3.13 3.22 -6.73
N THR A 216 3.85 4.05 -7.47
CA THR A 216 5.30 4.21 -7.37
C THR A 216 5.66 5.56 -6.79
N GLY A 217 6.86 5.69 -6.21
CA GLY A 217 7.35 6.96 -5.64
C GLY A 217 7.86 6.80 -4.22
N ASP A 218 7.37 7.62 -3.30
CA ASP A 218 7.73 7.58 -1.88
C ASP A 218 6.49 7.48 -0.98
N LEU A 219 6.68 7.39 0.35
CA LEU A 219 5.56 7.26 1.30
C LEU A 219 4.52 8.39 1.21
N SER A 220 4.84 9.54 0.59
CA SER A 220 3.88 10.61 0.31
C SER A 220 2.79 10.17 -0.67
N ASP A 221 3.13 9.30 -1.60
CA ASP A 221 2.24 8.81 -2.66
C ASP A 221 1.21 7.79 -2.14
N LEU A 222 1.36 7.35 -0.89
CA LEU A 222 0.38 6.53 -0.17
C LEU A 222 -0.90 7.31 0.19
N PHE A 223 -0.78 8.62 0.42
CA PHE A 223 -1.87 9.36 1.04
C PHE A 223 -2.98 9.72 0.04
N ARG A 224 -4.22 9.44 0.44
CA ARG A 224 -5.43 9.94 -0.23
C ARG A 224 -6.21 10.83 0.74
N VAL A 225 -6.93 11.77 0.15
CA VAL A 225 -7.78 12.73 0.87
C VAL A 225 -9.21 12.62 0.35
N PHE A 226 -10.17 13.13 1.12
CA PHE A 226 -11.61 12.99 0.82
C PHE A 226 -12.07 11.54 0.75
N THR A 227 -11.45 10.64 1.53
CA THR A 227 -11.89 9.24 1.58
C THR A 227 -13.13 9.08 2.46
N ASP A 228 -13.97 8.10 2.14
CA ASP A 228 -15.10 7.73 2.99
C ASP A 228 -14.61 7.07 4.30
N LYS A 229 -15.01 7.65 5.42
CA LYS A 229 -14.66 7.16 6.77
C LYS A 229 -15.30 5.82 7.10
N ASN A 230 -16.39 5.47 6.43
CA ASN A 230 -17.09 4.21 6.62
C ASN A 230 -16.54 3.10 5.72
N HIS A 231 -15.69 3.44 4.76
CA HIS A 231 -15.05 2.45 3.90
C HIS A 231 -13.87 1.81 4.62
N THR A 232 -13.95 0.49 4.81
CA THR A 232 -12.83 -0.34 5.26
C THR A 232 -11.86 -0.56 4.10
N PRO A 233 -10.59 -0.11 4.20
CA PRO A 233 -9.60 -0.38 3.15
C PRO A 233 -9.45 -1.88 2.88
N VAL A 234 -9.35 -2.24 1.61
CA VAL A 234 -9.05 -3.61 1.20
C VAL A 234 -7.57 -3.86 1.45
N ASN A 235 -7.21 -4.97 2.12
CA ASN A 235 -5.81 -5.32 2.41
C ASN A 235 -5.30 -6.53 1.60
N GLU A 236 -6.09 -6.97 0.63
CA GLU A 236 -5.71 -7.99 -0.35
C GLU A 236 -4.88 -7.36 -1.48
N THR A 237 -3.99 -8.15 -2.07
CA THR A 237 -3.28 -7.78 -3.30
C THR A 237 -4.13 -8.17 -4.51
N PHE A 238 -4.33 -7.24 -5.44
CA PHE A 238 -4.93 -7.55 -6.73
C PHE A 238 -3.85 -7.73 -7.79
N VAL A 239 -3.49 -8.98 -8.10
CA VAL A 239 -2.48 -9.29 -9.12
C VAL A 239 -3.15 -9.54 -10.47
N ARG A 240 -2.88 -8.68 -11.45
CA ARG A 240 -3.32 -8.89 -12.83
C ARG A 240 -2.25 -9.66 -13.59
N ARG A 241 -2.40 -10.97 -13.67
CA ARG A 241 -1.54 -11.82 -14.52
C ARG A 241 -1.98 -11.67 -15.97
N VAL A 242 -1.45 -10.68 -16.67
CA VAL A 242 -1.62 -10.63 -18.12
C VAL A 242 -0.49 -11.41 -18.76
N GLN A 243 -0.81 -12.55 -19.33
CA GLN A 243 0.09 -13.24 -20.24
C GLN A 243 -0.23 -12.72 -21.64
N PRO A 244 0.68 -11.98 -22.31
CA PRO A 244 0.49 -11.69 -23.73
C PRO A 244 0.55 -13.03 -24.48
N GLU A 245 -0.58 -13.46 -25.05
CA GLU A 245 -0.63 -14.68 -25.83
C GLU A 245 -0.15 -14.37 -27.26
N GLY A 246 1.15 -14.51 -27.48
CA GLY A 246 1.73 -14.49 -28.82
C GLY A 246 1.63 -13.15 -29.55
N ASN A 247 1.83 -13.20 -30.87
CA ASN A 247 1.96 -12.05 -31.76
C ASN A 247 0.60 -11.33 -31.91
N GLU A 248 0.20 -10.56 -30.90
CA GLU A 248 -1.09 -9.85 -30.86
C GLU A 248 -1.11 -8.74 -31.91
N GLU A 249 -1.91 -8.95 -32.96
CA GLU A 249 -2.22 -7.92 -33.94
C GLU A 249 -3.08 -6.85 -33.26
N LEU A 250 -2.62 -5.60 -33.27
CA LEU A 250 -3.37 -4.48 -32.72
C LEU A 250 -4.60 -4.22 -33.58
N ILE A 251 -5.78 -4.32 -32.97
CA ILE A 251 -7.06 -4.01 -33.61
C ILE A 251 -7.54 -2.65 -33.13
N ALA A 252 -7.91 -1.77 -34.06
CA ALA A 252 -8.57 -0.52 -33.72
C ALA A 252 -10.04 -0.80 -33.38
N VAL A 253 -10.48 -0.35 -32.20
CA VAL A 253 -11.86 -0.47 -31.74
C VAL A 253 -12.33 0.91 -31.29
N ALA A 254 -13.49 1.34 -31.76
CA ALA A 254 -14.17 2.53 -31.26
C ALA A 254 -15.22 2.11 -30.22
N THR A 255 -15.16 2.74 -29.06
CA THR A 255 -16.14 2.56 -27.98
C THR A 255 -16.84 3.88 -27.69
N ASP A 256 -18.11 3.82 -27.32
CA ASP A 256 -18.88 4.99 -26.87
C ASP A 256 -19.90 4.59 -25.81
N GLY A 257 -20.12 5.47 -24.84
CA GLY A 257 -21.08 5.31 -23.76
C GLY A 257 -22.09 6.45 -23.75
N SER A 258 -23.37 6.13 -23.91
CA SER A 258 -24.44 7.12 -23.96
C SER A 258 -25.47 6.88 -22.87
N CYS A 259 -26.06 7.96 -22.35
CA CYS A 259 -27.11 7.92 -21.35
C CYS A 259 -28.17 8.98 -21.63
N MET A 260 -29.41 8.52 -21.72
CA MET A 260 -30.59 9.40 -21.73
C MET A 260 -30.91 9.81 -20.29
N ASN A 261 -31.28 11.09 -20.10
CA ASN A 261 -31.60 11.67 -18.79
C ASN A 261 -30.48 11.50 -17.75
N ASN A 262 -29.23 11.59 -18.19
CA ASN A 262 -28.06 11.42 -17.32
C ASN A 262 -28.15 12.34 -16.09
N GLY A 263 -27.95 11.76 -14.89
CA GLY A 263 -28.09 12.47 -13.61
C GLY A 263 -29.51 12.52 -13.03
N GLN A 264 -30.50 11.91 -13.68
CA GLN A 264 -31.87 11.78 -13.17
C GLN A 264 -32.20 10.33 -12.77
N ASP A 265 -33.25 10.14 -11.97
CA ASP A 265 -33.71 8.80 -11.54
C ASP A 265 -34.22 7.92 -12.69
N THR A 266 -34.58 8.55 -13.82
CA THR A 266 -35.03 7.89 -15.05
C THR A 266 -33.89 7.65 -16.05
N ALA A 267 -32.64 7.81 -15.61
CA ALA A 267 -31.47 7.61 -16.45
C ALA A 267 -31.41 6.19 -17.01
N ILE A 268 -31.13 6.07 -18.30
CA ILE A 268 -30.90 4.79 -18.97
C ILE A 268 -29.64 4.92 -19.80
N ALA A 269 -28.66 4.06 -19.56
CA ALA A 269 -27.37 4.09 -20.24
C ALA A 269 -27.15 2.86 -21.12
N GLY A 270 -26.31 3.01 -22.14
CA GLY A 270 -25.92 1.94 -23.05
C GLY A 270 -24.57 2.23 -23.70
N ALA A 271 -23.91 1.17 -24.14
CA ALA A 271 -22.57 1.14 -24.69
C ALA A 271 -22.59 0.68 -26.15
N GLY A 272 -21.76 1.29 -26.99
CA GLY A 272 -21.47 0.86 -28.35
C GLY A 272 -20.02 0.41 -28.48
N ILE A 273 -19.81 -0.66 -29.25
CA ILE A 273 -18.49 -1.18 -29.61
C ILE A 273 -18.49 -1.39 -31.12
N TYR A 274 -17.54 -0.77 -31.81
CA TYR A 274 -17.42 -0.78 -33.25
C TYR A 274 -15.99 -1.14 -33.68
N PHE A 275 -15.84 -2.22 -34.44
CA PHE A 275 -14.59 -2.68 -35.01
C PHE A 275 -14.46 -2.21 -36.46
N ALA A 276 -15.46 -2.53 -37.29
CA ALA A 276 -15.53 -2.16 -38.69
C ALA A 276 -16.95 -2.39 -39.20
N LYS A 277 -17.26 -1.80 -40.36
CA LYS A 277 -18.59 -1.97 -40.97
C LYS A 277 -18.88 -3.46 -41.20
N ASP A 278 -20.02 -3.92 -40.70
CA ASP A 278 -20.53 -5.30 -40.81
C ASP A 278 -19.66 -6.33 -40.07
N ASP A 279 -18.82 -5.92 -39.11
CA ASP A 279 -18.08 -6.84 -38.24
C ASP A 279 -19.03 -7.50 -37.24
N LEU A 280 -19.01 -8.84 -37.16
CA LEU A 280 -19.88 -9.62 -36.27
C LEU A 280 -19.63 -9.34 -34.78
N ARG A 281 -18.52 -8.70 -34.44
CA ARG A 281 -18.16 -8.31 -33.08
C ARG A 281 -18.72 -6.94 -32.68
N ASP A 282 -19.27 -6.17 -33.62
CA ASP A 282 -19.95 -4.91 -33.32
C ASP A 282 -21.12 -5.16 -32.36
N LYS A 283 -21.18 -4.40 -31.27
CA LYS A 283 -22.16 -4.61 -30.19
C LYS A 283 -22.79 -3.31 -29.76
N SER A 284 -24.09 -3.36 -29.48
CA SER A 284 -24.81 -2.34 -28.73
C SER A 284 -25.41 -2.99 -27.48
N LEU A 285 -25.04 -2.49 -26.31
CA LEU A 285 -25.32 -3.10 -25.02
C LEU A 285 -26.06 -2.11 -24.15
N LYS A 286 -27.12 -2.54 -23.49
CA LYS A 286 -27.75 -1.75 -22.43
C LYS A 286 -26.99 -1.95 -21.12
N LEU A 287 -26.67 -0.88 -20.39
CA LEU A 287 -26.10 -1.00 -19.06
C LEU A 287 -27.16 -1.62 -18.13
N PRO A 288 -26.94 -2.81 -17.56
CA PRO A 288 -27.93 -3.41 -16.68
C PRO A 288 -28.14 -2.53 -15.46
N GLN A 289 -29.35 -2.51 -14.92
CA GLN A 289 -29.66 -1.75 -13.69
C GLN A 289 -29.03 -2.40 -12.45
N MET A 290 -28.75 -3.71 -12.53
CA MET A 290 -28.18 -4.52 -11.46
C MET A 290 -27.08 -5.42 -12.01
N ALA A 291 -26.00 -5.59 -11.26
CA ALA A 291 -25.02 -6.65 -11.46
C ALA A 291 -24.89 -7.45 -10.18
N GLY A 292 -25.43 -8.67 -10.18
CA GLY A 292 -25.65 -9.43 -8.94
C GLY A 292 -26.55 -8.66 -7.97
N GLY A 293 -26.08 -8.45 -6.74
CA GLY A 293 -26.78 -7.67 -5.72
C GLY A 293 -26.54 -6.15 -5.78
N THR A 294 -25.72 -5.66 -6.72
CA THR A 294 -25.28 -4.26 -6.76
C THR A 294 -26.07 -3.47 -7.80
N LYS A 295 -26.69 -2.36 -7.37
CA LYS A 295 -27.33 -1.41 -8.29
C LYS A 295 -26.26 -0.61 -9.03
N LEU A 296 -26.31 -0.64 -10.36
CA LEU A 296 -25.38 0.11 -11.20
C LEU A 296 -25.94 1.50 -11.50
N THR A 297 -25.11 2.53 -11.32
CA THR A 297 -25.44 3.90 -11.68
C THR A 297 -25.59 4.02 -13.20
N GLN A 298 -26.79 4.39 -13.66
CA GLN A 298 -27.07 4.66 -15.06
C GLN A 298 -26.48 6.02 -15.43
N SER A 299 -25.33 6.04 -16.11
CA SER A 299 -24.64 7.26 -16.51
C SER A 299 -23.78 7.03 -17.74
N ASN A 300 -23.38 8.11 -18.42
CA ASN A 300 -22.41 8.05 -19.53
C ASN A 300 -21.14 7.32 -19.10
N GLN A 301 -20.56 7.70 -17.96
CA GLN A 301 -19.28 7.14 -17.48
C GLN A 301 -19.36 5.64 -17.21
N ALA A 302 -20.48 5.16 -16.64
CA ALA A 302 -20.67 3.74 -16.42
C ALA A 302 -20.85 2.95 -17.73
N ALA A 303 -21.47 3.55 -18.74
CA ALA A 303 -21.59 2.95 -20.07
C ALA A 303 -20.26 2.89 -20.82
N GLU A 304 -19.43 3.94 -20.73
CA GLU A 304 -18.06 3.92 -21.29
C GLU A 304 -17.23 2.76 -20.72
N LEU A 305 -17.27 2.59 -19.40
CA LEU A 305 -16.59 1.49 -18.72
C LEU A 305 -17.12 0.11 -19.15
N LEU A 306 -18.42 -0.01 -19.40
CA LEU A 306 -19.01 -1.24 -19.94
C LEU A 306 -18.48 -1.53 -21.34
N ALA A 307 -18.43 -0.53 -22.23
CA ALA A 307 -17.90 -0.68 -23.58
C ALA A 307 -16.46 -1.23 -23.56
N VAL A 308 -15.60 -0.61 -22.75
CA VAL A 308 -14.20 -1.01 -22.58
C VAL A 308 -14.07 -2.39 -21.95
N LYS A 309 -14.93 -2.75 -21.00
CA LYS A 309 -14.89 -4.08 -20.38
C LYS A 309 -15.32 -5.19 -21.34
N THR A 310 -16.32 -4.93 -22.19
CA THR A 310 -16.87 -5.95 -23.08
C THR A 310 -16.04 -6.16 -24.34
N GLN A 311 -15.33 -5.15 -24.86
CA GLN A 311 -14.42 -5.35 -26.00
C GLN A 311 -13.26 -6.32 -25.69
N GLY A 312 -12.83 -6.42 -24.43
CA GLY A 312 -11.71 -7.25 -23.99
C GLY A 312 -12.03 -8.75 -23.78
N HIS A 313 -13.27 -9.16 -24.05
CA HIS A 313 -13.69 -10.57 -24.01
C HIS A 313 -14.20 -10.96 -25.42
N PRO A 314 -13.40 -11.67 -26.24
CA PRO A 314 -13.86 -12.21 -27.51
C PRO A 314 -15.02 -13.20 -27.34
#